data_AF-A0A7J8S783-F1
#
_entry.id   AF-A0A7J8S783-F1
#
_cell.length_a   1.000
_cell.length_b   1.000
_cell.length_c   1.000
_cell.angle_alpha   90.00
_cell.angle_beta   90.00
_cell.angle_gamma   90.00
#
_symmetry.space_group_name_H-M   'P 1'
#
loop_
_entity.id
_entity.type
_entity.pdbx_description
1 polymer ?
#
loop_
_entity_poly.entity_id
_entity_poly.type
_entity_poly.pdbx_seq_one_letter_code
_entity_poly.pdbx_strand_id
1 'polypeptide(L)'
;IITSSQIDVSSSRKAVVIHVPYRLSKAFRSVHVKLVRELEKKFSGKVGVVSCSSHWGFVSLQKRALLFRGHAAVHEAMLEDIILPAEVVGKRRWIEDE
;
A
#
# COMPACT_ATOMS: atom_id res chain seq x y z
N ILE A 1 -1.63 3.87 13.05
CA ILE A 1 -1.19 4.72 11.92
C ILE A 1 0.21 5.17 12.26
N ILE A 2 1.17 5.02 11.35
CA ILE A 2 2.56 5.39 11.64
C ILE A 2 2.87 6.74 10.99
N THR A 3 2.53 6.91 9.71
CA THR A 3 2.73 8.16 8.98
C THR A 3 1.64 8.35 7.92
N SER A 4 1.45 9.59 7.48
CA SER A 4 0.63 9.95 6.32
C SER A 4 1.45 10.77 5.34
N SER A 5 1.39 10.44 4.06
CA SER A 5 2.09 11.14 2.98
C SER A 5 1.11 11.59 1.91
N GLN A 6 1.24 12.81 1.41
CA GLN A 6 0.40 13.32 0.33
C GLN A 6 1.16 13.18 -1.01
N ILE A 7 0.49 12.67 -2.03
CA ILE A 7 1.05 12.43 -3.36
C ILE A 7 0.20 13.17 -4.38
N ASP A 8 0.83 13.88 -5.30
CA ASP A 8 0.14 14.50 -6.44
C ASP A 8 0.03 13.47 -7.57
N VAL A 9 -1.20 13.18 -8.02
CA VAL A 9 -1.47 12.11 -9.01
C VAL A 9 -1.59 12.68 -10.42
N SER A 10 -2.23 13.85 -10.55
CA SER A 10 -2.36 14.61 -11.79
C SER A 10 -2.62 16.08 -11.48
N SER A 11 -2.55 16.99 -12.47
CA SER A 11 -2.53 18.46 -12.30
C SER A 11 -3.57 19.06 -11.34
N SER A 12 -4.67 18.37 -11.03
CA SER A 12 -5.68 18.85 -10.06
C SER A 12 -6.07 17.85 -8.97
N ARG A 13 -5.51 16.63 -8.94
CA ARG A 13 -5.90 15.58 -7.98
C ARG A 13 -4.73 15.19 -7.08
N LYS A 14 -4.98 15.28 -5.78
CA LYS A 14 -4.05 14.88 -4.73
C LYS A 14 -4.57 13.62 -4.03
N ALA A 15 -3.70 12.65 -3.82
CA ALA A 15 -3.98 11.45 -3.05
C ALA A 15 -3.32 11.55 -1.67
N VAL A 16 -3.97 10.96 -0.66
CA VAL A 16 -3.42 10.84 0.68
C VAL A 16 -3.11 9.37 0.91
N VAL A 17 -1.86 9.06 1.21
CA VAL A 17 -1.40 7.71 1.53
C VAL A 17 -1.24 7.57 3.03
N ILE A 18 -1.89 6.56 3.61
CA ILE A 18 -1.84 6.27 5.04
C ILE A 18 -1.02 5.00 5.24
N HIS A 19 0.08 5.13 5.99
CA HIS A 19 0.95 4.01 6.31
C HIS A 19 0.47 3.30 7.57
N VAL A 20 0.07 2.05 7.40
CA VAL A 20 -0.40 1.18 8.48
C VAL A 20 0.64 0.08 8.75
N PRO A 21 0.96 -0.24 10.02
CA PRO A 21 1.82 -1.36 10.32
C PRO A 21 1.17 -2.68 9.90
N TYR A 22 1.97 -3.59 9.33
CA TYR A 22 1.50 -4.89 8.86
C TYR A 22 0.67 -5.69 9.89
N ARG A 23 0.96 -5.56 11.20
CA ARG A 23 0.22 -6.24 12.26
C ARG A 23 -1.28 -5.88 12.30
N LEU A 24 -1.62 -4.65 11.89
CA LEU A 24 -2.99 -4.14 11.90
C LEU A 24 -3.69 -4.24 10.53
N SER A 25 -3.00 -4.77 9.51
CA SER A 25 -3.51 -4.87 8.12
C SER A 25 -4.88 -5.54 8.03
N LYS A 26 -5.09 -6.67 8.73
CA LYS A 26 -6.37 -7.41 8.72
C LYS A 26 -7.54 -6.60 9.24
N ALA A 27 -7.33 -5.89 10.36
CA ALA A 27 -8.36 -5.02 10.92
C ALA A 27 -8.68 -3.87 9.95
N PHE A 28 -7.66 -3.24 9.37
CA PHE A 28 -7.82 -2.17 8.39
C PHE A 28 -8.52 -2.64 7.11
N ARG A 29 -8.24 -3.85 6.60
CA ARG A 29 -8.94 -4.42 5.44
C ARG A 29 -10.45 -4.52 5.66
N SER A 30 -10.88 -4.92 6.85
CA SER A 30 -12.33 -5.05 7.16
C SER A 30 -13.06 -3.70 7.20
N VAL A 31 -12.39 -2.63 7.66
CA VAL A 31 -12.99 -1.29 7.81
C VAL A 31 -12.64 -0.37 6.63
N HIS A 32 -11.80 -0.83 5.69
CA HIS A 32 -11.22 -0.04 4.61
C HIS A 32 -12.27 0.78 3.84
N VAL A 33 -13.35 0.14 3.39
CA VAL A 33 -14.40 0.78 2.60
C VAL A 33 -15.09 1.93 3.36
N LYS A 34 -15.31 1.77 4.67
CA LYS A 34 -15.92 2.82 5.50
C LYS A 34 -14.95 3.98 5.73
N LEU A 35 -13.69 3.66 6.04
CA LEU A 35 -12.65 4.65 6.26
C LEU A 35 -12.40 5.50 5.02
N VAL A 36 -12.30 4.88 3.84
CA VAL A 36 -12.09 5.61 2.58
C VAL A 36 -13.25 6.56 2.30
N ARG A 37 -14.51 6.11 2.48
CA ARG A 37 -15.69 6.98 2.31
C ARG A 37 -15.73 8.16 3.27
N GLU A 38 -15.32 7.97 4.52
CA GLU A 38 -15.26 9.06 5.51
C GLU A 38 -14.14 10.05 5.21
N LEU A 39 -12.97 9.54 4.83
CA LEU A 39 -11.82 10.37 4.45
C LEU A 39 -12.11 11.15 3.17
N GLU A 40 -12.75 10.53 2.18
CA GLU A 40 -13.13 11.21 0.94
C GLU A 40 -14.08 12.39 1.21
N LYS A 41 -15.03 12.23 2.14
CA LYS A 41 -15.91 13.31 2.61
C LYS A 41 -15.13 14.43 3.31
N LYS A 42 -14.17 14.08 4.17
CA LYS A 42 -13.40 15.07 4.96
C LYS A 42 -12.34 15.79 4.13
N PHE A 43 -11.81 15.16 3.08
CA PHE A 43 -10.73 15.68 2.25
C PHE A 43 -11.21 16.16 0.87
N SER A 44 -12.51 16.48 0.73
CA SER A 44 -13.09 17.09 -0.48
C SER A 44 -12.80 16.31 -1.76
N GLY A 45 -12.94 14.98 -1.73
CA GLY A 45 -12.76 14.12 -2.91
C GLY A 45 -11.31 13.72 -3.20
N LYS A 46 -10.36 13.98 -2.29
CA LYS A 46 -9.02 13.37 -2.34
C LYS A 46 -9.12 11.90 -1.97
N VAL A 47 -8.58 11.03 -2.82
CA VAL A 47 -8.60 9.58 -2.63
C VAL A 47 -7.58 9.20 -1.55
N GLY A 48 -8.07 8.57 -0.48
CA GLY A 48 -7.24 7.99 0.58
C GLY A 48 -6.83 6.57 0.23
N VAL A 49 -5.55 6.32 -0.01
CA VAL A 49 -5.01 4.98 -0.26
C VAL A 49 -4.30 4.51 1.01
N VAL A 50 -4.63 3.31 1.50
CA VAL A 50 -3.99 2.74 2.69
C VAL A 50 -2.92 1.77 2.24
N SER A 51 -1.66 2.08 2.48
CA SER A 51 -0.54 1.17 2.20
C SER A 51 -0.02 0.57 3.50
N CYS A 52 0.15 -0.76 3.55
CA CYS A 52 0.86 -1.37 4.65
C CYS A 52 2.36 -1.15 4.48
N SER A 53 2.98 -0.40 5.40
CA SER A 53 4.44 -0.30 5.43
C SER A 53 4.99 -1.59 6.05
N SER A 54 5.54 -2.46 5.20
CA SER A 54 6.45 -3.50 5.66
C SER A 54 7.72 -2.82 6.17
N HIS A 55 7.95 -2.86 7.47
CA HIS A 55 9.17 -2.31 8.07
C HIS A 55 10.40 -2.93 7.38
N TRP A 56 11.10 -2.13 6.59
CA TRP A 56 12.48 -2.40 6.17
C TRP A 56 13.39 -2.13 7.37
N GLY A 57 13.28 -2.99 8.39
CA GLY A 57 14.16 -2.96 9.55
C GLY A 57 15.44 -3.71 9.22
N PHE A 58 16.59 -3.07 9.40
CA PHE A 58 17.90 -3.71 9.37
C PHE A 58 17.99 -4.76 10.48
N VAL A 59 17.51 -5.97 10.22
CA VAL A 59 17.76 -7.13 11.09
C VAL A 59 19.23 -7.52 10.91
N SER A 60 19.88 -7.86 12.03
CA SER A 60 21.27 -8.30 12.09
C SER A 60 21.55 -9.41 11.06
N LEU A 61 22.74 -9.37 10.47
CA LEU A 61 23.13 -10.14 9.29
C LEU A 61 22.84 -11.65 9.40
N GLN A 62 22.88 -12.21 10.61
CA GLN A 62 22.70 -13.63 10.87
C GLN A 62 21.26 -14.14 10.75
N LYS A 63 20.23 -13.28 10.87
CA LYS A 63 18.81 -13.67 10.74
C LYS A 63 18.15 -13.11 9.47
N ARG A 64 18.92 -12.44 8.60
CA ARG A 64 18.44 -11.78 7.39
C ARG A 64 17.72 -12.74 6.43
N ALA A 65 18.24 -13.95 6.21
CA ALA A 65 17.70 -14.89 5.22
C ALA A 65 16.29 -15.41 5.55
N LEU A 66 15.91 -15.48 6.83
CA LEU A 66 14.61 -16.03 7.26
C LEU A 66 13.49 -14.99 7.35
N LEU A 67 13.81 -13.70 7.29
CA LEU A 67 12.87 -12.60 7.57
C LEU A 67 12.58 -11.71 6.36
N PHE A 68 13.47 -11.69 5.35
CA PHE A 68 13.24 -10.86 4.17
C PHE A 68 12.30 -11.55 3.19
N ARG A 69 11.06 -11.03 3.14
CA ARG A 69 10.26 -11.08 1.91
C ARG A 69 11.03 -10.30 0.86
N GLY A 70 11.44 -10.94 -0.25
CA GLY A 70 12.17 -10.27 -1.31
C GLY A 70 11.43 -9.02 -1.82
N HIS A 71 12.15 -8.05 -2.40
CA HIS A 71 11.56 -6.81 -2.91
C HIS A 71 10.35 -7.06 -3.81
N ALA A 72 10.41 -8.10 -4.65
CA ALA A 72 9.29 -8.53 -5.49
C ALA A 72 8.05 -8.86 -4.64
N ALA A 73 8.18 -9.70 -3.61
CA ALA A 73 7.06 -10.09 -2.75
C ALA A 73 6.48 -8.91 -1.95
N VAL A 74 7.30 -7.91 -1.61
CA VAL A 74 6.83 -6.68 -0.97
C VAL A 74 6.03 -5.82 -1.97
N HIS A 75 6.54 -5.65 -3.19
CA HIS A 75 5.83 -4.92 -4.24
C HIS A 75 4.49 -5.59 -4.59
N GLU A 76 4.42 -6.92 -4.59
CA GLU A 76 3.15 -7.63 -4.81
C GLU A 76 2.15 -7.40 -3.68
N ALA A 77 2.58 -7.51 -2.42
CA ALA A 77 1.71 -7.22 -1.27
C ALA A 77 1.25 -5.75 -1.26
N MET A 78 2.11 -4.82 -1.68
CA MET A 78 1.77 -3.40 -1.78
C MET A 78 0.72 -3.16 -2.88
N LEU A 79 0.81 -3.85 -4.01
CA LEU A 79 -0.20 -3.75 -5.08
C LEU A 79 -1.58 -4.22 -4.58
N GLU A 80 -1.64 -5.35 -3.87
CA GLU A 80 -2.91 -5.85 -3.32
C GLU A 80 -3.56 -4.87 -2.34
N ASP A 81 -2.78 -4.21 -1.50
CA ASP A 81 -3.30 -3.26 -0.52
C ASP A 81 -3.83 -1.98 -1.17
N ILE A 82 -3.24 -1.55 -2.29
CA ILE A 82 -3.69 -0.36 -3.02
C ILE A 82 -5.04 -0.61 -3.73
N ILE A 83 -5.29 -1.85 -4.17
CA ILE A 83 -6.37 -2.17 -5.11
C ILE A 83 -7.67 -2.60 -4.40
N LEU A 84 -7.66 -2.75 -3.07
CA LEU A 84 -8.86 -3.05 -2.27
C LEU A 84 -10.03 -2.11 -2.63
N PRO A 85 -11.25 -2.61 -2.92
CA PRO A 85 -11.76 -3.99 -2.72
C PRO A 85 -11.56 -4.96 -3.90
N ALA A 86 -10.91 -4.53 -4.99
CA ALA A 86 -10.70 -5.36 -6.16
C ALA A 86 -9.50 -6.31 -6.00
N GLU A 87 -9.46 -7.36 -6.81
CA GLU A 87 -8.40 -8.36 -6.84
C GLU A 87 -7.66 -8.35 -8.20
N VAL A 88 -6.35 -8.61 -8.17
CA VAL A 88 -5.53 -8.68 -9.38
C VAL A 88 -5.66 -10.07 -10.01
N VAL A 89 -6.38 -10.17 -11.12
CA VAL A 89 -6.64 -11.45 -11.81
C VAL A 89 -5.47 -11.92 -12.69
N GLY A 90 -4.60 -11.01 -13.12
CA GLY A 90 -3.44 -11.36 -13.94
C GLY A 90 -2.45 -10.23 -14.10
N LYS A 91 -1.17 -10.57 -14.33
CA LYS A 91 -0.07 -9.63 -14.56
C LYS A 91 0.62 -9.99 -15.87
N ARG A 92 0.80 -9.01 -16.76
CA ARG A 92 1.57 -9.17 -18.01
C ARG A 92 2.73 -8.19 -17.97
N ARG A 93 3.92 -8.66 -18.33
CA ARG A 93 5.09 -7.83 -18.54
C ARG A 93 5.37 -7.83 -20.03
N TRP A 94 5.36 -6.65 -20.64
CA TRP A 94 5.90 -6.46 -21.98
C TRP A 94 7.41 -6.37 -21.86
N ILE A 95 8.13 -7.15 -22.66
CA ILE A 95 9.57 -7.06 -22.80
C ILE A 95 9.75 -6.36 -24.15
N GLU A 96 10.37 -5.19 -24.14
CA GLU A 96 10.80 -4.53 -25.36
C GLU A 96 12.10 -5.22 -25.78
N ASP A 97 12.06 -5.96 -26.88
CA ASP A 97 13.25 -6.55 -27.50
C ASP A 97 13.89 -5.45 -28.37
N GLU A 98 15.12 -5.05 -28.04
CA GLU A 98 15.97 -4.17 -28.87
C GLU A 98 16.45 -4.85 -30.15
#